data_AF-A0A0D2PTZ4-F1
#
_entry.id   AF-A0A0D2PTZ4-F1
#
_cell.length_a   1.000
_cell.length_b   1.000
_cell.length_c   1.000
_cell.angle_alpha   90.00
_cell.angle_beta   90.00
_cell.angle_gamma   90.00
#
_symmetry.space_group_name_H-M   'P 1'
#
loop_
_entity.id
_entity.type
_entity.pdbx_description
1 polymer ?
#
loop_
_entity_poly.entity_id
_entity_poly.type
_entity_poly.pdbx_seq_one_letter_code
_entity_poly.pdbx_strand_id
1 'polypeptide(L)'
;MLEPPPVFDWEVQRKYNWTKPDGLDLIKTKLSSYAAFTPHDFQLNCTALILNGTDVVCITATGDGKSALIYMPVMVQHGAISLVVSPTNFLESDMEASFRNKGLSALAINGETLAAAEHCRPSFVFFHGRLSTFKVVFFDFALCL
;
A
#
# COMPACT_ATOMS: atom_id res chain seq x y z
N MET A 1 1.68 -30.20 -16.34
CA MET A 1 1.52 -29.63 -14.99
C MET A 1 2.55 -28.54 -14.85
N LEU A 2 2.12 -27.30 -14.61
CA LEU A 2 3.05 -26.23 -14.21
C LEU A 2 3.38 -26.46 -12.74
N GLU A 3 4.65 -26.36 -12.36
CA GLU A 3 5.04 -26.42 -10.96
C GLU A 3 4.35 -25.30 -10.17
N PRO A 4 3.94 -25.55 -8.92
CA PRO A 4 3.34 -24.52 -8.08
C PRO A 4 4.33 -23.36 -7.93
N PRO A 5 3.85 -22.11 -7.88
CA PRO A 5 4.73 -20.98 -7.65
C PRO A 5 5.48 -21.17 -6.33
N PRO A 6 6.75 -20.73 -6.26
CA PRO A 6 7.53 -20.84 -5.04
C PRO A 6 6.78 -20.18 -3.88
N VAL A 7 6.82 -20.83 -2.71
CA VAL A 7 6.22 -20.31 -1.48
C VAL A 7 6.88 -18.97 -1.17
N PHE A 8 6.06 -17.94 -0.92
CA PHE A 8 6.55 -16.63 -0.53
C PHE A 8 7.21 -16.71 0.86
N ASP A 9 8.53 -16.56 0.90
CA ASP A 9 9.31 -16.63 2.14
C ASP A 9 9.55 -15.22 2.70
N TRP A 10 8.92 -14.97 3.85
CA TRP A 10 9.01 -13.70 4.54
C TRP A 10 10.41 -13.44 5.14
N GLU A 11 11.15 -14.49 5.48
CA GLU A 11 12.50 -14.38 6.05
C GLU A 11 13.53 -13.92 5.01
N VAL A 12 13.36 -14.33 3.74
CA VAL A 12 14.19 -13.86 2.63
C VAL A 12 13.96 -12.37 2.33
N GLN A 13 12.75 -11.87 2.59
CA GLN A 13 12.37 -10.46 2.43
C GLN A 13 12.76 -9.61 3.66
N ARG A 14 12.76 -10.18 4.87
CA ARG A 14 13.17 -9.55 6.15
C ARG A 14 14.69 -9.41 6.30
N LYS A 15 15.38 -8.89 5.28
CA LYS A 15 16.82 -8.62 5.37
C LYS A 15 17.19 -7.54 6.38
N TYR A 16 16.21 -6.77 6.86
CA TYR A 16 16.43 -5.55 7.62
C TYR A 16 15.37 -5.40 8.70
N ASN A 17 15.79 -5.05 9.93
CA ASN A 17 14.89 -4.79 11.03
C ASN A 17 14.53 -3.30 11.10
N TRP A 18 13.33 -2.97 10.65
CA TRP A 18 12.88 -1.59 10.51
C TRP A 18 12.57 -0.88 11.82
N THR A 19 12.43 -1.61 12.94
CA THR A 19 12.11 -1.01 14.26
C THR A 19 13.35 -0.55 15.03
N LYS A 20 14.56 -0.84 14.53
CA LYS A 20 15.82 -0.33 15.09
C LYS A 20 16.01 1.15 14.76
N PRO A 21 16.78 1.91 15.55
CA PRO A 21 17.03 3.34 15.30
C PRO A 21 17.46 3.64 13.85
N ASP A 22 18.44 2.89 13.35
CA ASP A 22 18.94 3.04 11.97
C ASP A 22 17.83 2.82 10.93
N GLY A 23 16.87 1.93 11.23
CA GLY A 23 15.76 1.63 10.33
C GLY A 23 14.68 2.69 10.33
N LEU A 24 14.38 3.24 11.51
CA LEU A 24 13.49 4.40 11.64
C LEU A 24 14.08 5.62 10.94
N ASP A 25 15.40 5.83 11.04
CA ASP A 25 16.06 6.93 10.36
C ASP A 25 16.07 6.72 8.84
N LEU A 26 16.28 5.49 8.35
CA LEU A 26 16.15 5.18 6.93
C LEU A 26 14.74 5.42 6.41
N ILE A 27 13.70 5.09 7.19
CA ILE A 27 12.30 5.40 6.85
C ILE A 27 12.14 6.92 6.70
N LYS A 28 12.58 7.72 7.69
CA LYS A 28 12.49 9.18 7.63
C LYS A 28 13.22 9.74 6.42
N THR A 29 14.45 9.30 6.16
CA THR A 29 15.24 9.74 5.00
C THR A 29 14.51 9.44 3.70
N LYS A 30 13.97 8.23 3.53
CA LYS A 30 13.22 7.86 2.33
C LYS A 30 11.91 8.62 2.18
N LEU A 31 11.21 8.93 3.28
CA LEU A 31 9.96 9.68 3.21
C LEU A 31 10.19 11.18 2.93
N SER A 32 11.31 11.74 3.35
CA SER A 32 11.64 13.15 3.13
C SER A 32 11.71 13.56 1.65
N SER A 33 11.96 12.61 0.75
CA SER A 33 11.94 12.87 -0.70
C SER A 33 10.54 12.96 -1.32
N TYR A 34 9.52 12.47 -0.61
CA TYR A 34 8.13 12.42 -1.12
C TYR A 34 7.19 13.40 -0.42
N ALA A 35 7.53 13.84 0.79
CA ALA A 35 6.62 14.57 1.64
C ALA A 35 7.32 15.72 2.37
N ALA A 36 6.70 16.90 2.31
CA ALA A 36 7.10 18.07 3.08
C ALA A 36 6.64 18.04 4.55
N PHE A 37 6.16 16.89 5.05
CA PHE A 37 5.69 16.74 6.44
C PHE A 37 6.52 15.71 7.20
N THR A 38 6.70 15.95 8.50
CA THR A 38 7.35 15.00 9.42
C THR A 38 6.33 13.98 9.90
N PRO A 39 6.55 12.67 9.67
CA PRO A 39 5.67 11.63 10.19
C PRO A 39 5.54 11.68 11.71
N HIS A 40 4.35 11.41 12.24
CA HIS A 40 4.16 11.19 13.67
C HIS A 40 4.83 9.88 14.11
N ASP A 41 5.22 9.78 15.38
CA ASP A 41 5.90 8.59 15.92
C ASP A 41 5.10 7.31 15.73
N PHE A 42 3.77 7.36 15.89
CA PHE A 42 2.93 6.20 15.66
C PHE A 42 2.94 5.77 14.18
N GLN A 43 3.01 6.72 13.24
CA GLN A 43 3.07 6.43 11.81
C GLN A 43 4.39 5.74 11.46
N LEU A 44 5.50 6.22 12.02
CA LEU A 44 6.82 5.61 11.86
C LEU A 44 6.86 4.19 12.44
N ASN A 45 6.41 4.02 13.67
CA ASN A 45 6.42 2.73 14.35
C ASN A 45 5.53 1.71 13.64
N CYS A 46 4.30 2.09 13.26
CA CYS A 46 3.42 1.21 12.50
C CYS A 46 4.01 0.86 11.13
N THR A 47 4.61 1.83 10.43
CA THR A 47 5.29 1.58 9.14
C THR A 47 6.43 0.58 9.30
N ALA A 48 7.25 0.72 10.34
CA ALA A 48 8.34 -0.22 10.63
C ALA A 48 7.83 -1.64 10.91
N LEU A 49 6.73 -1.77 11.69
CA LEU A 49 6.09 -3.07 11.94
C LEU A 49 5.54 -3.69 10.65
N ILE A 50 4.86 -2.91 9.81
CA ILE A 50 4.34 -3.37 8.51
C ILE A 50 5.48 -3.84 7.60
N LEU A 51 6.59 -3.10 7.54
CA LEU A 51 7.77 -3.46 6.74
C LEU A 51 8.49 -4.70 7.27
N ASN A 52 8.40 -4.97 8.58
CA ASN A 52 8.80 -6.24 9.17
C ASN A 52 7.78 -7.37 8.91
N GLY A 53 6.63 -7.09 8.27
CA GLY A 53 5.55 -8.05 8.07
C GLY A 53 4.86 -8.48 9.36
N THR A 54 4.72 -7.56 10.30
CA THR A 54 3.87 -7.73 11.48
C THR A 54 2.49 -7.18 11.19
N ASP A 55 1.45 -7.91 11.57
CA ASP A 55 0.07 -7.43 11.51
C ASP A 55 -0.14 -6.30 12.53
N VAL A 56 -0.72 -5.17 12.08
CA VAL A 56 -0.91 -3.97 12.90
C VAL A 56 -2.37 -3.58 12.97
N VAL A 57 -2.90 -3.48 14.19
CA VAL A 57 -4.18 -2.82 14.48
C VAL A 57 -3.87 -1.42 15.02
N CYS A 58 -4.12 -0.39 14.22
CA CYS A 58 -3.87 1.00 14.60
C CYS A 58 -5.18 1.68 15.02
N ILE A 59 -5.25 2.12 16.28
CA ILE A 59 -6.40 2.85 16.84
C ILE A 59 -5.96 4.26 17.20
N THR A 60 -6.48 5.25 16.48
CA THR A 60 -6.17 6.68 16.67
C THR A 60 -7.45 7.50 16.54
N ALA A 61 -7.40 8.78 16.90
CA ALA A 61 -8.52 9.68 16.67
C ALA A 61 -8.71 9.93 15.17
N THR A 62 -9.92 10.36 14.80
CA THR A 62 -10.21 10.81 13.43
C THR A 62 -9.41 12.09 13.15
N GLY A 63 -8.73 12.13 12.01
CA GLY A 63 -7.89 13.28 11.62
C GLY A 63 -6.40 13.12 11.93
N ASP A 64 -6.01 12.16 12.78
CA ASP A 64 -4.59 11.93 13.19
C ASP A 64 -3.68 11.47 12.04
N GLY A 65 -4.23 11.28 10.83
CA GLY A 65 -3.46 10.89 9.66
C GLY A 65 -3.18 9.39 9.57
N LYS A 66 -4.05 8.52 10.11
CA LYS A 66 -3.95 7.06 9.95
C LYS A 66 -3.81 6.59 8.51
N SER A 67 -4.35 7.34 7.54
CA SER A 67 -4.22 7.07 6.11
C SER A 67 -2.75 7.07 5.63
N ALA A 68 -1.82 7.65 6.40
CA ALA A 68 -0.38 7.55 6.16
C ALA A 68 0.11 6.11 6.06
N LEU A 69 -0.47 5.21 6.86
CA LEU A 69 -0.08 3.80 6.93
C LEU A 69 -0.37 3.03 5.63
N ILE A 70 -1.25 3.56 4.78
CA ILE A 70 -1.57 2.97 3.48
C ILE A 70 -0.40 3.12 2.51
N TYR A 71 0.32 4.24 2.55
CA TYR A 71 1.30 4.58 1.52
C TYR A 71 2.74 4.63 1.99
N MET A 72 3.00 4.91 3.28
CA MET A 72 4.37 4.99 3.81
C MET A 72 5.17 3.69 3.59
N PRO A 73 4.63 2.49 3.84
CA PRO A 73 5.36 1.25 3.59
C PRO A 73 5.80 1.11 2.12
N VAL A 74 4.92 1.48 1.18
CA VAL A 74 5.20 1.39 -0.26
C VAL A 74 6.17 2.46 -0.76
N MET A 75 6.18 3.63 -0.13
CA MET A 75 7.20 4.65 -0.40
C MET A 75 8.60 4.19 0.06
N VAL A 76 8.68 3.42 1.14
CA VAL A 76 9.94 2.96 1.72
C VAL A 76 10.48 1.71 1.01
N GLN A 77 9.63 0.75 0.66
CA GLN A 77 10.02 -0.52 0.06
C GLN A 77 9.66 -0.58 -1.43
N HIS A 78 10.69 -0.60 -2.27
CA HIS A 78 10.51 -0.79 -3.71
C HIS A 78 9.90 -2.16 -4.02
N GLY A 79 8.94 -2.18 -4.94
CA GLY A 79 8.23 -3.41 -5.34
C GLY A 79 7.10 -3.81 -4.39
N ALA A 80 6.89 -3.09 -3.28
CA ALA A 80 5.71 -3.28 -2.45
C ALA A 80 4.47 -2.67 -3.12
N ILE A 81 3.31 -3.26 -2.83
CA ILE A 81 2.00 -2.77 -3.26
C ILE A 81 1.12 -2.70 -2.02
N SER A 82 0.37 -1.62 -1.85
CA SER A 82 -0.65 -1.49 -0.81
C SER A 82 -2.01 -1.80 -1.39
N LEU A 83 -2.66 -2.83 -0.86
CA LEU A 83 -4.04 -3.18 -1.15
C LEU A 83 -4.92 -2.62 -0.05
N VAL A 84 -5.82 -1.71 -0.41
CA VAL A 84 -6.72 -1.04 0.54
C VAL A 84 -8.13 -1.49 0.28
N VAL A 85 -8.75 -2.09 1.30
CA VAL A 85 -10.18 -2.43 1.26
C VAL A 85 -10.92 -1.40 2.08
N SER A 86 -11.90 -0.73 1.47
CA SER A 86 -12.68 0.31 2.13
C SER A 86 -14.17 0.13 1.85
N PRO A 87 -15.06 0.50 2.79
CA PRO A 87 -16.50 0.40 2.57
C PRO A 87 -17.08 1.58 1.78
N THR A 88 -16.28 2.53 1.26
CA THR A 88 -16.83 3.79 0.74
C THR A 88 -16.07 4.35 -0.46
N ASN A 89 -16.73 4.35 -1.63
CA ASN A 89 -16.20 4.82 -2.93
C ASN A 89 -15.71 6.28 -2.95
N PHE A 90 -16.32 7.17 -2.15
CA PHE A 90 -15.95 8.59 -2.14
C PHE A 90 -14.55 8.84 -1.54
N LEU A 91 -14.10 8.01 -0.60
CA LEU A 91 -12.73 8.14 -0.07
C LEU A 91 -11.69 7.74 -1.11
N GLU A 92 -12.02 6.85 -2.04
CA GLU A 92 -11.04 6.25 -2.95
C GLU A 92 -10.60 7.22 -4.04
N SER A 93 -11.52 8.00 -4.62
CA SER A 93 -11.20 9.01 -5.63
C SER A 93 -10.37 10.16 -5.07
N ASP A 94 -10.72 10.66 -3.88
CA ASP A 94 -10.00 11.74 -3.21
C ASP A 94 -8.60 11.28 -2.76
N MET A 95 -8.51 10.04 -2.28
CA MET A 95 -7.23 9.44 -1.91
C MET A 95 -6.36 9.15 -3.12
N GLU A 96 -6.92 8.64 -4.23
CA GLU A 96 -6.20 8.44 -5.49
C GLU A 96 -5.57 9.76 -5.98
N ALA A 97 -6.35 10.84 -6.04
CA ALA A 97 -5.86 12.16 -6.44
C ALA A 97 -4.75 12.65 -5.50
N SER A 98 -4.92 12.48 -4.17
CA SER A 98 -3.89 12.82 -3.18
C SER A 98 -2.60 12.00 -3.38
N PHE A 99 -2.71 10.73 -3.76
CA PHE A 99 -1.56 9.86 -3.97
C PHE A 99 -0.83 10.15 -5.27
N ARG A 100 -1.56 10.44 -6.35
CA ARG A 100 -0.96 10.92 -7.60
C ARG A 100 -0.18 12.22 -7.39
N ASN A 101 -0.72 13.15 -6.59
CA ASN A 101 -0.03 14.38 -6.21
C ASN A 101 1.24 14.15 -5.37
N LYS A 102 1.32 13.02 -4.64
CA LYS A 102 2.50 12.59 -3.89
C LYS A 102 3.47 11.73 -4.72
N GLY A 103 3.29 11.68 -6.05
CA GLY A 103 4.13 10.91 -6.96
C GLY A 103 3.91 9.40 -6.91
N LEU A 104 2.80 8.95 -6.32
CA LEU A 104 2.41 7.54 -6.29
C LEU A 104 1.41 7.25 -7.40
N SER A 105 1.66 6.16 -8.12
CA SER A 105 0.67 5.55 -8.99
C SER A 105 -0.38 4.84 -8.13
N ALA A 106 -1.59 5.37 -8.12
CA ALA A 106 -2.74 4.79 -7.44
C ALA A 106 -3.83 4.41 -8.45
N LEU A 107 -4.60 3.38 -8.14
CA LEU A 107 -5.75 2.92 -8.93
C LEU A 107 -6.91 2.58 -7.98
N ALA A 108 -8.09 3.14 -8.23
CA ALA A 108 -9.31 2.73 -7.55
C ALA A 108 -10.12 1.74 -8.39
N ILE A 109 -10.58 0.65 -7.77
CA ILE A 109 -11.46 -0.35 -8.38
C ILE A 109 -12.74 -0.42 -7.53
N ASN A 110 -13.82 0.12 -8.09
CA ASN A 110 -15.13 0.25 -7.46
C ASN A 110 -16.24 -0.30 -8.37
N GLY A 111 -17.48 -0.39 -7.87
CA GLY A 111 -18.62 -0.94 -8.62
C GLY A 111 -18.89 -0.27 -9.97
N GLU A 112 -18.51 1.00 -10.15
CA GLU A 112 -18.68 1.74 -11.42
C GLU A 112 -17.54 1.45 -12.42
N THR A 113 -16.32 1.26 -11.93
CA THR A 113 -15.14 0.91 -12.73
C THR A 113 -15.03 -0.60 -12.99
N LEU A 114 -15.79 -1.42 -12.27
CA LEU A 114 -15.84 -2.87 -12.43
C LEU A 114 -16.21 -3.27 -13.86
N ALA A 115 -17.24 -2.64 -14.45
CA ALA A 115 -17.66 -2.94 -15.81
C ALA A 115 -16.56 -2.64 -16.85
N ALA A 116 -15.77 -1.57 -16.64
CA ALA A 116 -14.62 -1.23 -17.48
C ALA A 116 -13.44 -2.21 -17.27
N ALA A 117 -13.24 -2.69 -16.05
CA ALA A 117 -12.23 -3.70 -15.71
C ALA A 117 -12.60 -5.11 -16.25
N GLU A 118 -13.87 -5.49 -16.16
CA GLU A 118 -14.42 -6.76 -16.65
C GLU A 118 -14.39 -6.86 -18.18
N HIS A 119 -14.67 -5.75 -18.89
CA HIS A 119 -14.64 -5.73 -20.36
C HIS A 119 -13.23 -6.01 -20.93
N CYS A 120 -12.18 -5.90 -20.11
CA CYS A 120 -10.81 -6.20 -20.49
C CYS A 120 -10.39 -7.69 -20.35
N ARG A 121 -11.29 -8.60 -19.93
CA ARG A 121 -11.08 -10.06 -19.71
C ARG A 121 -9.92 -10.44 -18.74
N PRO A 122 -10.20 -11.21 -17.67
CA PRO A 122 -9.19 -11.54 -16.66
C PRO A 122 -8.41 -12.79 -17.08
N SER A 123 -7.21 -12.60 -17.62
CA SER A 123 -6.14 -13.54 -17.31
C SER A 123 -5.33 -12.94 -16.17
N PHE A 124 -5.17 -13.71 -15.09
CA PHE A 124 -4.38 -13.39 -13.88
C PHE A 124 -2.98 -12.80 -14.21
N VAL A 125 -2.48 -13.06 -15.42
CA VAL A 125 -1.26 -12.52 -16.03
C VAL A 125 -1.30 -10.99 -16.23
N PHE A 126 -2.46 -10.38 -16.49
CA PHE A 126 -2.61 -8.92 -16.60
C PHE A 126 -2.52 -8.20 -15.25
N PHE A 127 -2.97 -8.86 -14.18
CA PHE A 127 -2.78 -8.39 -12.81
C PHE A 127 -1.29 -8.23 -12.49
N HIS A 128 -0.45 -9.22 -12.84
CA HIS A 128 0.99 -9.13 -12.64
C HIS A 128 1.68 -8.06 -13.51
N GLY A 129 1.26 -7.92 -14.77
CA GLY A 129 1.90 -7.00 -15.72
C GLY A 129 1.69 -5.51 -15.42
N ARG A 130 0.47 -5.11 -15.04
CA ARG A 130 0.13 -3.70 -14.75
C ARG A 130 0.25 -3.30 -13.29
N LEU A 131 0.14 -4.23 -12.32
CA LEU A 131 0.37 -3.89 -10.91
C LEU A 131 1.82 -3.47 -10.64
N SER A 132 2.78 -3.90 -11.46
CA SER A 132 4.15 -3.35 -11.45
C SER A 132 4.18 -1.83 -11.61
N THR A 133 3.13 -1.25 -12.20
CA THR A 133 3.00 0.19 -12.45
C THR A 133 2.34 0.92 -11.28
N PHE A 134 1.51 0.26 -10.45
CA PHE A 134 0.70 0.88 -9.39
C PHE A 134 1.19 0.50 -8.00
N LYS A 135 1.44 1.51 -7.17
CA LYS A 135 1.91 1.38 -5.79
C LYS A 135 0.77 1.19 -4.78
N VAL A 136 -0.42 1.72 -5.09
CA VAL A 136 -1.60 1.61 -4.21
C VAL A 136 -2.82 1.22 -5.03
N VAL A 137 -3.60 0.24 -4.55
CA VAL A 137 -4.82 -0.23 -5.19
C VAL A 137 -5.96 -0.23 -4.18
N PHE A 138 -7.05 0.46 -4.49
CA PHE A 138 -8.28 0.48 -3.70
C PHE A 138 -9.28 -0.54 -4.23
N PHE A 139 -9.92 -1.26 -3.31
CA PHE A 139 -11.02 -2.17 -3.58
C PHE A 139 -12.21 -1.82 -2.69
N ASP A 140 -13.35 -1.61 -3.35
CA ASP A 140 -14.64 -1.50 -2.67
C ASP A 140 -14.99 -2.85 -2.01
N PHE A 141 -15.31 -2.81 -0.71
CA PHE A 141 -15.76 -3.98 0.05
C PHE A 141 -16.99 -4.66 -0.59
N ALA A 142 -17.85 -3.89 -1.27
CA ALA A 142 -19.02 -4.42 -1.97
C ALA A 142 -18.68 -5.34 -3.16
N LEU A 143 -17.41 -5.38 -3.60
CA LEU A 143 -16.92 -6.27 -4.66
C LEU A 143 -16.33 -7.58 -4.14
N CYS A 144 -16.10 -7.69 -2.82
CA CYS A 144 -15.48 -8.86 -2.19
C CYS A 144 -16.50 -9.86 -1.60
N LEU A 145 -17.80 -9.54 -1.66
CA LEU A 145 -18.91 -10.37 -1.18
C LEU A 145 -19.81 -10.79 -2.34
#